data_AF-A0A8J2SGI0-F1
#
_entry.id   AF-A0A8J2SGI0-F1
#
_cell.length_a   1.000
_cell.length_b   1.000
_cell.length_c   1.000
_cell.angle_alpha   90.00
_cell.angle_beta   90.00
_cell.angle_gamma   90.00
#
_symmetry.space_group_name_H-M   'P 1'
#
loop_
_entity.id
_entity.type
_entity.pdbx_description
1 polymer ?
#
loop_
_entity_poly.entity_id
_entity_poly.type
_entity_poly.pdbx_seq_one_letter_code
_entity_poly.pdbx_strand_id
1 'polypeptide(L)'
;MANSAYTHTTSPKPLLSKMKKTTYRAEDEENIITNNIMFDRRVVRGNTYAAQVVTHNTQREVERMRYESERTLRRDATCQRKERLAKPSTPPPAEGRAHIKAQTDTFLEELSDRPVESEAVTQTEAILDRPPSPLFIPSKTGVDKETDIPGGDLFDFDIEVKPILEVLVGKTLRVSMMEVMEEAELDAIQRRQMEFEQMRNAELVEVQRLDAEASRRFAEKQRRFTQETDRLRQQAELGQKVAARAFARSYLANLSELAFDQLEDSGHFVDPVEKEIQDSFIPWLFDSVVETTNNHISSSSCVDALIVDAIELASNLQSDVIKQIKQKERARVFAVEDAQEIKEAEGTAK
;
A
#
# COMPACT_ATOMS: atom_id res chain seq x y z
N MET A 1 4.53 -36.09 -26.40
CA MET A 1 5.20 -35.66 -27.65
C MET A 1 4.38 -36.17 -28.82
N ALA A 2 3.75 -35.26 -29.57
CA ALA A 2 3.21 -35.52 -30.91
C ALA A 2 3.12 -34.17 -31.62
N ASN A 3 4.16 -33.84 -32.40
CA ASN A 3 4.19 -32.64 -33.23
C ASN A 3 3.21 -32.85 -34.40
N SER A 4 2.06 -32.18 -34.35
CA SER A 4 1.19 -32.02 -35.52
C SER A 4 1.84 -31.01 -36.47
N ALA A 5 2.51 -31.51 -37.51
CA ALA A 5 3.04 -30.68 -38.58
C ALA A 5 1.88 -30.18 -39.45
N TYR A 6 1.64 -28.87 -39.46
CA TYR A 6 0.65 -28.22 -40.30
C TYR A 6 1.24 -28.07 -41.72
N THR A 7 0.82 -28.94 -42.65
CA THR A 7 1.23 -28.87 -44.06
C THR A 7 0.30 -27.95 -44.84
N HIS A 8 0.80 -26.75 -45.18
CA HIS A 8 0.09 -25.79 -46.04
C HIS A 8 0.55 -25.97 -47.49
N THR A 9 -0.27 -26.57 -48.35
CA THR A 9 -0.01 -26.63 -49.80
C THR A 9 -0.90 -25.60 -50.51
N THR A 10 -0.26 -24.62 -51.14
CA THR A 10 -0.92 -23.64 -52.03
C THR A 10 -0.30 -23.79 -53.41
N SER A 11 -1.10 -24.12 -54.42
CA SER A 11 -0.66 -24.10 -55.81
C SER A 11 -0.44 -22.65 -56.28
N PRO A 12 0.58 -22.39 -57.11
CA PRO A 12 0.89 -21.03 -57.55
C PRO A 12 -0.22 -20.52 -58.47
N LYS A 13 -0.74 -19.33 -58.16
CA LYS A 13 -1.60 -18.56 -59.08
C LYS A 13 -0.74 -17.56 -59.84
N PRO A 14 -0.90 -17.43 -61.17
CA PRO A 14 -0.16 -16.44 -61.93
C PRO A 14 -0.66 -15.04 -61.58
N LEU A 15 0.28 -14.13 -61.32
CA LEU A 15 0.02 -12.71 -61.18
C LEU A 15 -0.26 -12.14 -62.57
N LEU A 16 -1.42 -11.50 -62.74
CA LEU A 16 -1.71 -10.74 -63.95
C LEU A 16 -0.77 -9.53 -64.01
N SER A 17 0.16 -9.55 -64.96
CA SER A 17 1.07 -8.44 -65.24
C SER A 17 0.31 -7.30 -65.91
N LYS A 18 -0.05 -6.28 -65.13
CA LYS A 18 -0.35 -4.96 -65.66
C LYS A 18 0.30 -3.90 -64.79
N MET A 19 1.58 -3.64 -65.05
CA MET A 19 2.12 -2.29 -64.91
C MET A 19 2.99 -1.98 -66.13
N LYS A 20 2.58 -0.95 -66.87
CA LYS A 20 3.39 -0.32 -67.91
C LYS A 20 4.61 0.29 -67.23
N LYS A 21 5.78 -0.03 -67.76
CA LYS A 21 7.06 0.57 -67.36
C LYS A 21 7.16 1.93 -68.04
N THR A 22 6.89 3.02 -67.31
CA THR A 22 7.30 4.36 -67.73
C THR A 22 8.64 4.67 -67.08
N THR A 23 9.68 4.69 -67.90
CA THR A 23 10.98 5.26 -67.58
C THR A 23 10.91 6.79 -67.62
N TYR A 24 11.67 7.40 -66.70
CA TYR A 24 11.99 8.83 -66.52
C TYR A 24 11.12 9.66 -65.57
N ARG A 25 11.69 9.83 -64.36
CA ARG A 25 11.72 11.04 -63.51
C ARG A 25 10.41 11.54 -62.89
N ALA A 26 10.18 11.14 -61.64
CA ALA A 26 9.76 12.04 -60.56
C ALA A 26 10.05 11.35 -59.22
N GLU A 27 10.76 12.05 -58.35
CA GLU A 27 10.87 11.76 -56.93
C GLU A 27 9.48 11.96 -56.34
N ASP A 28 8.86 10.93 -55.76
CA ASP A 28 7.76 11.09 -54.83
C ASP A 28 7.71 9.86 -53.91
N GLU A 29 7.42 10.18 -52.66
CA GLU A 29 7.58 9.40 -51.45
C GLU A 29 6.81 8.06 -51.47
N GLU A 30 7.44 7.06 -50.84
CA GLU A 30 6.80 5.98 -50.09
C GLU A 30 5.34 5.67 -50.44
N ASN A 31 5.12 4.80 -51.43
CA ASN A 31 3.89 4.02 -51.52
C ASN A 31 3.89 2.93 -50.42
N ILE A 32 3.85 3.35 -49.16
CA ILE A 32 3.46 2.48 -48.06
C ILE A 32 1.97 2.27 -48.22
N ILE A 33 1.61 1.08 -48.70
CA ILE A 33 0.23 0.59 -48.61
C ILE A 33 -0.12 0.62 -47.13
N THR A 34 -0.86 1.63 -46.70
CA THR A 34 -1.31 1.79 -45.34
C THR A 34 -2.32 0.67 -45.06
N ASN A 35 -1.83 -0.42 -44.49
CA ASN A 35 -2.70 -1.44 -43.94
C ASN A 35 -3.49 -0.79 -42.81
N ASN A 36 -4.78 -0.57 -43.03
CA ASN A 36 -5.64 0.04 -42.05
C ASN A 36 -5.64 -0.83 -40.78
N ILE A 37 -4.96 -0.32 -39.74
CA ILE A 37 -4.85 -0.92 -38.40
C ILE A 37 -6.26 -1.20 -37.82
N MET A 38 -7.26 -0.51 -38.37
CA MET A 38 -8.71 -0.76 -38.43
C MET A 38 -9.17 -2.23 -38.49
N PHE A 39 -8.41 -3.08 -39.14
CA PHE A 39 -8.79 -4.47 -39.40
C PHE A 39 -7.73 -5.48 -38.99
N ASP A 40 -6.64 -5.02 -38.35
CA ASP A 40 -5.59 -5.90 -37.87
C ASP A 40 -6.02 -6.65 -36.61
N ARG A 41 -6.07 -7.98 -36.71
CA ARG A 41 -6.47 -8.88 -35.62
C ARG A 41 -5.48 -8.89 -34.45
N ARG A 42 -4.26 -8.40 -34.65
CA ARG A 42 -3.23 -8.31 -33.59
C ARG A 42 -3.46 -7.11 -32.67
N VAL A 43 -4.21 -6.11 -33.11
CA VAL A 43 -4.45 -4.89 -32.36
C VAL A 43 -5.74 -5.03 -31.56
N VAL A 44 -5.58 -5.30 -30.27
CA VAL A 44 -6.69 -5.38 -29.32
C VAL A 44 -7.18 -3.98 -29.00
N ARG A 45 -8.43 -3.67 -29.34
CA ARG A 45 -9.06 -2.37 -29.09
C ARG A 45 -9.95 -2.49 -27.86
N GLY A 46 -9.54 -1.85 -26.76
CA GLY A 46 -10.25 -1.89 -25.49
C GLY A 46 -9.31 -1.89 -24.29
N ASN A 47 -9.89 -1.80 -23.09
CA ASN A 47 -9.14 -1.79 -21.85
C ASN A 47 -8.55 -3.18 -21.55
N THR A 48 -7.23 -3.28 -21.40
CA THR A 48 -6.49 -4.54 -21.16
C THR A 48 -6.54 -5.01 -19.70
N TYR A 49 -7.08 -4.21 -18.78
CA TYR A 49 -7.13 -4.50 -17.34
C TYR A 49 -8.38 -5.23 -16.86
N ALA A 50 -9.45 -5.29 -17.65
CA ALA A 50 -10.65 -6.03 -17.30
C ALA A 50 -10.59 -7.42 -17.93
N ALA A 51 -10.15 -8.42 -17.18
CA ALA A 51 -10.41 -9.81 -17.53
C ALA A 51 -11.94 -10.01 -17.54
N GLN A 52 -12.55 -9.84 -18.70
CA GLN A 52 -13.96 -10.10 -18.90
C GLN A 52 -14.15 -11.59 -18.64
N VAL A 53 -14.81 -11.95 -17.53
CA VAL A 53 -15.19 -13.33 -17.24
C VAL A 53 -16.29 -13.69 -18.24
N VAL A 54 -15.87 -14.12 -19.43
CA VAL A 54 -16.77 -14.54 -20.49
C VAL A 54 -17.43 -15.83 -20.01
N THR A 55 -18.72 -15.75 -19.68
CA THR A 55 -19.50 -16.94 -19.34
C THR A 55 -19.58 -17.86 -20.57
N HIS A 56 -19.59 -19.17 -20.36
CA HIS A 56 -19.67 -20.15 -21.45
C HIS A 56 -20.84 -19.89 -22.44
N ASN A 57 -21.91 -19.24 -21.97
CA ASN A 57 -23.04 -18.83 -22.82
C ASN A 57 -22.69 -17.68 -23.78
N THR A 58 -21.94 -16.68 -23.32
CA THR A 58 -21.51 -15.54 -24.15
C THR A 58 -20.52 -15.96 -25.25
N GLN A 59 -19.67 -16.98 -25.02
CA GLN A 59 -18.81 -17.56 -26.06
C GLN A 59 -19.61 -18.23 -27.19
N ARG A 60 -20.64 -19.03 -26.83
CA ARG A 60 -21.52 -19.70 -27.80
C ARG A 60 -22.32 -18.73 -28.66
N GLU A 61 -22.73 -17.59 -28.11
CA GLU A 61 -23.48 -16.56 -28.84
C GLU A 61 -22.60 -15.85 -29.87
N VAL A 62 -21.36 -15.51 -29.51
CA VAL A 62 -20.39 -14.89 -30.42
C VAL A 62 -19.99 -15.85 -31.54
N GLU A 63 -19.81 -17.13 -31.26
CA GLU A 63 -19.55 -18.14 -32.29
C GLU A 63 -20.72 -18.32 -33.25
N ARG A 64 -21.96 -18.28 -32.74
CA ARG A 64 -23.17 -18.37 -33.57
C ARG A 64 -23.30 -17.17 -34.51
N MET A 65 -23.09 -15.96 -34.00
CA MET A 65 -23.10 -14.72 -34.79
C MET A 65 -22.01 -14.71 -35.88
N ARG A 66 -20.82 -15.26 -35.57
CA ARG A 66 -19.74 -15.43 -36.56
C ARG A 66 -20.11 -16.44 -37.64
N TYR A 67 -20.71 -17.56 -37.27
CA TYR A 67 -21.14 -18.59 -38.22
C TYR A 67 -22.25 -18.08 -39.14
N GLU A 68 -23.19 -17.28 -38.62
CA GLU A 68 -24.25 -16.64 -39.39
C GLU A 68 -23.70 -15.59 -40.36
N SER A 69 -22.78 -14.73 -39.91
CA SER A 69 -22.09 -13.74 -40.75
C SER A 69 -21.23 -14.37 -41.85
N GLU A 70 -20.51 -15.47 -41.55
CA GLU A 70 -19.75 -16.20 -42.58
C GLU A 70 -20.69 -16.83 -43.62
N ARG A 71 -21.87 -17.29 -43.19
CA ARG A 71 -22.87 -17.91 -44.08
C ARG A 71 -23.53 -16.88 -45.01
N THR A 72 -23.80 -15.66 -44.55
CA THR A 72 -24.32 -14.58 -45.41
C THR A 72 -23.27 -14.12 -46.42
N LEU A 73 -22.03 -13.88 -45.98
CA LEU A 73 -20.90 -13.52 -46.86
C LEU A 73 -20.64 -14.58 -47.95
N ARG A 74 -20.70 -15.88 -47.60
CA ARG A 74 -20.58 -16.95 -48.60
C ARG A 74 -21.73 -16.94 -49.60
N ARG A 75 -22.95 -16.66 -49.16
CA ARG A 75 -24.14 -16.62 -50.03
C ARG A 75 -24.05 -15.47 -51.04
N ASP A 76 -23.66 -14.28 -50.59
CA ASP A 76 -23.46 -13.12 -51.46
C ASP A 76 -22.32 -13.33 -52.46
N ALA A 77 -21.21 -13.93 -52.03
CA ALA A 77 -20.11 -14.27 -52.92
C ALA A 77 -20.52 -15.28 -54.00
N THR A 78 -21.39 -16.25 -53.68
CA THR A 78 -21.92 -17.20 -54.67
C THR A 78 -22.88 -16.54 -55.66
N CYS A 79 -23.74 -15.62 -55.22
CA CYS A 79 -24.64 -14.87 -56.11
C CYS A 79 -23.85 -13.99 -57.08
N GLN A 80 -22.88 -13.21 -56.60
CA GLN A 80 -22.04 -12.37 -57.46
C GLN A 80 -21.22 -13.18 -58.46
N ARG A 81 -20.73 -14.36 -58.07
CA ARG A 81 -20.03 -15.27 -58.99
C ARG A 81 -20.95 -15.83 -60.06
N LYS A 82 -22.21 -16.14 -59.72
CA LYS A 82 -23.22 -16.64 -60.66
C LYS A 82 -23.62 -15.56 -61.67
N GLU A 83 -23.71 -14.31 -61.23
CA GLU A 83 -23.99 -13.14 -62.07
C GLU A 83 -22.82 -12.85 -63.03
N ARG A 84 -21.57 -12.92 -62.56
CA ARG A 84 -20.38 -12.73 -63.41
C ARG A 84 -20.11 -13.87 -64.40
N LEU A 85 -20.59 -15.08 -64.14
CA LEU A 85 -20.47 -16.25 -65.03
C LEU A 85 -21.64 -16.39 -66.01
N ALA A 86 -22.68 -15.55 -65.89
CA ALA A 86 -23.75 -15.49 -66.86
C ALA A 86 -23.19 -14.88 -68.15
N LYS A 87 -23.02 -15.72 -69.19
CA LYS A 87 -22.66 -15.24 -70.53
C LYS A 87 -23.75 -14.27 -71.01
N PRO A 88 -23.39 -13.14 -71.65
CA PRO A 88 -24.40 -12.27 -72.26
C PRO A 88 -25.18 -13.11 -73.29
N SER A 89 -26.49 -13.21 -73.11
CA SER A 89 -27.36 -13.91 -74.05
C SER A 89 -27.39 -13.12 -75.36
N THR A 90 -27.38 -13.81 -76.50
CA THR A 90 -27.59 -13.16 -77.80
C THR A 90 -28.89 -12.34 -77.75
N PRO A 91 -28.87 -11.08 -78.21
CA PRO A 91 -30.04 -10.23 -78.16
C PRO A 91 -31.19 -10.87 -78.95
N PRO A 92 -32.45 -10.66 -78.54
CA PRO A 92 -33.60 -11.25 -79.20
C PRO A 92 -33.74 -10.76 -80.66
N PRO A 93 -34.33 -11.57 -81.56
CA PRO A 93 -34.57 -11.14 -82.92
C PRO A 93 -35.47 -9.90 -82.98
N ALA A 94 -35.16 -8.99 -83.90
CA ALA A 94 -36.05 -7.86 -84.18
C ALA A 94 -37.44 -8.34 -84.63
N GLU A 95 -38.49 -7.63 -84.22
CA GLU A 95 -39.88 -8.02 -84.47
C GLU A 95 -40.13 -8.31 -85.96
N GLY A 96 -40.69 -9.50 -86.23
CA GLY A 96 -40.98 -9.99 -87.58
C GLY A 96 -39.85 -10.75 -88.28
N ARG A 97 -38.70 -11.00 -87.63
CA ARG A 97 -37.59 -11.79 -88.20
C ARG A 97 -37.18 -12.93 -87.29
N ALA A 98 -36.83 -14.08 -87.85
CA ALA A 98 -36.25 -15.22 -87.13
C ALA A 98 -34.74 -15.31 -87.38
N HIS A 99 -33.96 -15.67 -86.37
CA HIS A 99 -32.53 -15.95 -86.56
C HIS A 99 -32.34 -17.29 -87.27
N ILE A 100 -31.60 -17.28 -88.39
CA ILE A 100 -31.17 -18.49 -89.10
C ILE A 100 -29.73 -18.82 -88.67
N LYS A 101 -29.44 -20.10 -88.43
CA LYS A 101 -28.08 -20.56 -88.18
C LYS A 101 -27.31 -20.54 -89.50
N ALA A 102 -26.27 -19.70 -89.60
CA ALA A 102 -25.37 -19.72 -90.74
C ALA A 102 -24.51 -20.99 -90.71
N GLN A 103 -24.38 -21.69 -91.85
CA GLN A 103 -23.49 -22.83 -92.00
C GLN A 103 -22.04 -22.30 -91.98
N THR A 104 -21.33 -22.50 -90.87
CA THR A 104 -19.92 -22.09 -90.68
C THR A 104 -18.94 -23.25 -90.91
N ASP A 105 -19.35 -24.26 -91.67
CA ASP A 105 -18.44 -25.32 -92.11
C ASP A 105 -17.62 -24.78 -93.29
N THR A 106 -16.30 -24.84 -93.20
CA THR A 106 -15.38 -24.44 -94.28
C THR A 106 -15.48 -25.42 -95.43
N PHE A 107 -16.38 -25.16 -96.39
CA PHE A 107 -16.38 -25.81 -97.70
C PHE A 107 -15.43 -25.03 -98.61
N LEU A 108 -14.19 -25.51 -98.73
CA LEU A 108 -13.23 -25.07 -99.75
C LEU A 108 -13.29 -26.06 -100.90
N GLU A 109 -13.79 -25.61 -102.06
CA GLU A 109 -13.77 -26.36 -103.31
C GLU A 109 -12.52 -25.91 -104.09
N GLU A 110 -11.57 -26.81 -104.34
CA GLU A 110 -10.39 -26.50 -105.16
C GLU A 110 -10.80 -26.46 -106.64
N LEU A 111 -10.94 -25.26 -107.21
CA LEU A 111 -11.09 -25.05 -108.65
C LEU A 111 -9.76 -25.42 -109.35
N SER A 112 -9.73 -26.57 -110.02
CA SER A 112 -8.56 -27.11 -110.72
C SER A 112 -8.42 -26.67 -112.18
N ASP A 113 -9.22 -25.71 -112.63
CA ASP A 113 -9.26 -25.27 -114.03
C ASP A 113 -8.46 -23.98 -114.26
N ARG A 114 -7.49 -24.04 -115.18
CA ARG A 114 -6.57 -22.93 -115.50
C ARG A 114 -7.24 -22.06 -116.58
N PRO A 115 -7.40 -20.74 -116.40
CA PRO A 115 -8.03 -19.89 -117.40
C PRO A 115 -7.22 -19.85 -118.70
N VAL A 116 -7.91 -19.84 -119.85
CA VAL A 116 -7.28 -19.80 -121.18
C VAL A 116 -6.57 -18.47 -121.38
N GLU A 117 -5.25 -18.50 -121.50
CA GLU A 117 -4.42 -17.35 -121.83
C GLU A 117 -4.49 -17.09 -123.35
N SER A 118 -5.03 -15.94 -123.76
CA SER A 118 -5.03 -15.51 -125.16
C SER A 118 -3.92 -14.48 -125.39
N GLU A 119 -2.96 -14.82 -126.26
CA GLU A 119 -1.90 -13.91 -126.68
C GLU A 119 -2.43 -12.90 -127.70
N ALA A 120 -2.50 -11.62 -127.32
CA ALA A 120 -2.78 -10.51 -128.24
C ALA A 120 -1.47 -9.77 -128.54
N VAL A 121 -0.94 -9.96 -129.75
CA VAL A 121 0.27 -9.26 -130.20
C VAL A 121 -0.14 -7.96 -130.89
N THR A 122 0.24 -6.81 -130.32
CA THR A 122 -0.01 -5.49 -130.91
C THR A 122 1.31 -4.84 -131.29
N GLN A 123 1.40 -4.40 -132.53
CA GLN A 123 2.59 -3.82 -133.16
C GLN A 123 2.98 -2.49 -132.48
N THR A 124 4.19 -2.46 -131.91
CA THR A 124 4.79 -1.32 -131.21
C THR A 124 5.36 -0.30 -132.19
N GLU A 125 4.78 0.90 -132.25
CA GLU A 125 5.51 2.09 -132.70
C GLU A 125 6.24 2.72 -131.49
N ALA A 126 7.46 3.23 -131.72
CA ALA A 126 8.30 3.80 -130.68
C ALA A 126 7.70 5.13 -130.17
N ILE A 127 7.20 5.13 -128.93
CA ILE A 127 6.66 6.32 -128.27
C ILE A 127 7.81 7.31 -128.03
N LEU A 128 7.82 8.41 -128.79
CA LEU A 128 8.65 9.58 -128.50
C LEU A 128 8.06 10.34 -127.31
N ASP A 129 8.88 10.60 -126.31
CA ASP A 129 8.46 11.17 -125.02
C ASP A 129 7.96 12.61 -125.21
N ARG A 130 6.65 12.81 -125.09
CA ARG A 130 6.01 14.14 -125.17
C ARG A 130 6.20 14.83 -123.82
N PRO A 131 6.69 16.09 -123.75
CA PRO A 131 6.75 16.79 -122.47
C PRO A 131 5.35 16.88 -121.86
N PRO A 132 5.21 16.72 -120.53
CA PRO A 132 3.90 16.71 -119.88
C PRO A 132 3.17 18.02 -120.18
N SER A 133 1.94 17.91 -120.68
CA SER A 133 1.10 19.08 -120.98
C SER A 133 0.87 19.88 -119.70
N PRO A 134 0.98 21.22 -119.75
CA PRO A 134 0.78 22.06 -118.57
C PRO A 134 -0.60 21.81 -117.95
N LEU A 135 -0.64 21.69 -116.62
CA LEU A 135 -1.87 21.53 -115.86
C LEU A 135 -2.81 22.72 -116.11
N PHE A 136 -3.96 22.46 -116.71
CA PHE A 136 -5.00 23.48 -116.90
C PHE A 136 -5.65 23.78 -115.55
N ILE A 137 -5.41 24.98 -115.02
CA ILE A 137 -6.11 25.51 -113.84
C ILE A 137 -7.22 26.44 -114.37
N PRO A 138 -8.51 26.06 -114.27
CA PRO A 138 -9.61 26.94 -114.63
C PRO A 138 -9.57 28.22 -113.78
N SER A 139 -9.83 29.38 -114.39
CA SER A 139 -10.10 30.61 -113.64
C SER A 139 -11.35 30.41 -112.78
N LYS A 140 -11.32 30.83 -111.51
CA LYS A 140 -12.51 30.77 -110.65
C LYS A 140 -13.65 31.57 -111.29
N THR A 141 -14.74 30.90 -111.64
CA THR A 141 -15.98 31.52 -112.14
C THR A 141 -17.08 31.29 -111.11
N GLY A 142 -17.41 32.32 -110.34
CA GLY A 142 -18.40 32.31 -109.27
C GLY A 142 -18.34 33.62 -108.48
N VAL A 143 -19.44 34.04 -107.85
CA VAL A 143 -19.44 35.20 -106.94
C VAL A 143 -19.14 34.68 -105.54
N ASP A 144 -18.00 35.05 -104.98
CA ASP A 144 -17.65 34.72 -103.60
C ASP A 144 -18.57 35.48 -102.65
N LYS A 145 -19.20 34.77 -101.69
CA LYS A 145 -20.01 35.35 -100.62
C LYS A 145 -19.42 34.90 -99.29
N GLU A 146 -19.11 35.87 -98.44
CA GLU A 146 -18.78 35.61 -97.04
C GLU A 146 -20.03 35.90 -96.20
N THR A 147 -20.30 35.02 -95.23
CA THR A 147 -21.39 35.20 -94.27
C THR A 147 -20.74 35.16 -92.90
N ASP A 148 -20.85 36.25 -92.15
CA ASP A 148 -20.34 36.34 -90.78
C ASP A 148 -21.49 36.66 -89.83
N ILE A 149 -21.41 36.10 -88.63
CA ILE A 149 -22.38 36.35 -87.55
C ILE A 149 -21.67 37.26 -86.55
N PRO A 150 -22.04 38.55 -86.46
CA PRO A 150 -21.38 39.47 -85.56
C PRO A 150 -21.58 39.05 -84.11
N GLY A 151 -20.58 39.33 -83.27
CA GLY A 151 -20.64 39.01 -81.84
C GLY A 151 -21.88 39.61 -81.18
N GLY A 152 -22.72 38.74 -80.60
CA GLY A 152 -23.97 39.12 -79.92
C GLY A 152 -25.26 38.85 -80.69
N ASP A 153 -25.19 38.49 -81.99
CA ASP A 153 -26.39 38.25 -82.82
C ASP A 153 -27.16 36.96 -82.48
N LEU A 154 -26.48 35.98 -81.88
CA LEU A 154 -27.07 34.69 -81.45
C LEU A 154 -27.33 34.60 -79.93
N PHE A 155 -27.14 35.68 -79.18
CA PHE A 155 -27.29 35.64 -77.73
C PHE A 155 -28.77 35.70 -77.33
N ASP A 156 -29.25 34.64 -76.68
CA ASP A 156 -30.56 34.61 -76.03
C ASP A 156 -30.39 34.68 -74.51
N PHE A 157 -30.78 35.82 -73.93
CA PHE A 157 -30.67 36.05 -72.50
C PHE A 157 -31.45 35.03 -71.66
N ASP A 158 -32.65 34.63 -72.11
CA ASP A 158 -33.52 33.74 -71.35
C ASP A 158 -32.99 32.30 -71.29
N ILE A 159 -32.12 31.93 -72.23
CA ILE A 159 -31.44 30.63 -72.21
C ILE A 159 -30.15 30.73 -71.39
N GLU A 160 -29.35 31.77 -71.62
CA GLU A 160 -28.02 31.88 -71.03
C GLU A 160 -28.04 32.25 -69.53
N VAL A 161 -29.09 32.94 -69.06
CA VAL A 161 -29.22 33.33 -67.65
C VAL A 161 -29.65 32.17 -66.74
N LYS A 162 -30.32 31.15 -67.28
CA LYS A 162 -30.83 29.99 -66.54
C LYS A 162 -29.76 29.28 -65.68
N PRO A 163 -28.60 28.86 -66.23
CA PRO A 163 -27.56 28.21 -65.42
C PRO A 163 -26.99 29.11 -64.32
N ILE A 164 -26.90 30.42 -64.57
CA ILE A 164 -26.41 31.39 -63.58
C ILE A 164 -27.41 31.50 -62.42
N LEU A 165 -28.70 31.64 -62.72
CA LEU A 165 -29.75 31.72 -61.71
C LEU A 165 -29.91 30.41 -60.94
N GLU A 166 -29.82 29.26 -61.61
CA GLU A 166 -29.89 27.95 -60.97
C GLU A 166 -28.76 27.78 -59.94
N VAL A 167 -27.53 28.14 -60.30
CA VAL A 167 -26.40 28.09 -59.37
C VAL A 167 -26.56 29.09 -58.24
N LEU A 168 -27.01 30.31 -58.52
CA LEU A 168 -27.16 31.36 -57.51
C LEU A 168 -28.25 31.01 -56.50
N VAL A 169 -29.42 30.59 -56.96
CA VAL A 169 -30.54 30.16 -56.11
C VAL A 169 -30.17 28.86 -55.38
N GLY A 170 -29.58 27.89 -56.07
CA GLY A 170 -29.17 26.63 -55.45
C GLY A 170 -28.10 26.82 -54.38
N LYS A 171 -27.13 27.72 -54.59
CA LYS A 171 -26.08 28.02 -53.61
C LYS A 171 -26.63 28.81 -52.42
N THR A 172 -27.47 29.81 -52.66
CA THR A 172 -28.09 30.59 -51.57
C THR A 172 -28.96 29.70 -50.69
N LEU A 173 -29.86 28.91 -51.26
CA LEU A 173 -30.70 27.97 -50.50
C LEU A 173 -29.88 26.95 -49.71
N ARG A 174 -28.80 26.41 -50.31
CA ARG A 174 -27.94 25.44 -49.62
C ARG A 174 -27.21 26.08 -48.43
N VAL A 175 -26.67 27.28 -48.60
CA VAL A 175 -25.96 28.00 -47.53
C VAL A 175 -26.94 28.33 -46.41
N SER A 176 -28.09 28.92 -46.73
CA SER A 176 -29.11 29.25 -45.73
C SER A 176 -29.63 28.01 -44.99
N MET A 177 -29.82 26.88 -45.67
CA MET A 177 -30.22 25.63 -45.01
C MET A 177 -29.13 25.13 -44.04
N MET A 178 -27.85 25.21 -44.44
CA MET A 178 -26.74 24.80 -43.58
C MET A 178 -26.66 25.67 -42.33
N GLU A 179 -26.78 26.99 -42.47
CA GLU A 179 -26.76 27.95 -41.37
C GLU A 179 -27.90 27.67 -40.37
N VAL A 180 -29.13 27.48 -40.85
CA VAL A 180 -30.29 27.17 -39.98
C VAL A 180 -30.10 25.82 -39.26
N MET A 181 -29.52 24.82 -39.93
CA MET A 181 -29.22 23.53 -39.30
C MET A 181 -28.14 23.66 -38.22
N GLU A 182 -27.09 24.45 -38.48
CA GLU A 182 -26.02 24.71 -37.53
C GLU A 182 -26.54 25.47 -36.31
N GLU A 183 -27.36 26.51 -36.49
CA GLU A 183 -28.01 27.23 -35.39
C GLU A 183 -28.86 26.30 -34.52
N ALA A 184 -29.67 25.44 -35.14
CA ALA A 184 -30.50 24.48 -34.43
C ALA A 184 -29.67 23.44 -33.65
N GLU A 185 -28.53 23.01 -34.19
CA GLU A 185 -27.59 22.11 -33.52
C GLU A 185 -26.92 22.79 -32.33
N LEU A 186 -26.42 24.01 -32.51
CA LEU A 186 -25.79 24.80 -31.44
C LEU A 186 -26.76 25.02 -30.28
N ASP A 187 -28.02 25.37 -30.57
CA ASP A 187 -29.06 25.51 -29.56
C ASP A 187 -29.32 24.19 -28.81
N ALA A 188 -29.36 23.06 -29.52
CA ALA A 188 -29.55 21.75 -28.90
C ALA A 188 -28.38 21.38 -27.99
N ILE A 189 -27.15 21.67 -28.42
CA ILE A 189 -25.93 21.45 -27.62
C ILE A 189 -25.96 22.33 -26.36
N GLN A 190 -26.29 23.63 -26.50
CA GLN A 190 -26.38 24.55 -25.36
C GLN A 190 -27.41 24.10 -24.34
N ARG A 191 -28.62 23.72 -24.78
CA ARG A 191 -29.66 23.19 -23.89
C ARG A 191 -29.16 21.96 -23.11
N ARG A 192 -28.51 21.03 -23.80
CA ARG A 192 -27.95 19.82 -23.16
C ARG A 192 -26.84 20.16 -22.16
N GLN A 193 -25.97 21.12 -22.48
CA GLN A 193 -24.92 21.58 -21.56
C GLN A 193 -25.52 22.21 -20.31
N MET A 194 -26.52 23.09 -20.46
CA MET A 194 -27.21 23.71 -19.33
C MET A 194 -27.87 22.68 -18.43
N GLU A 195 -28.59 21.70 -19.00
CA GLU A 195 -29.20 20.60 -18.23
C GLU A 195 -28.14 19.78 -17.48
N PHE A 196 -27.03 19.46 -18.13
CA PHE A 196 -25.94 18.72 -17.51
C PHE A 196 -25.28 19.50 -16.37
N GLU A 197 -25.03 20.80 -16.56
CA GLU A 197 -24.47 21.66 -15.52
C GLU A 197 -25.41 21.81 -14.32
N GLN A 198 -26.70 21.93 -14.56
CA GLN A 198 -27.70 21.98 -13.48
C GLN A 198 -27.70 20.68 -12.67
N MET A 199 -27.72 19.52 -13.33
CA MET A 199 -27.64 18.22 -12.65
C MET A 199 -26.32 18.08 -11.87
N ARG A 200 -25.19 18.41 -12.50
CA ARG A 200 -23.87 18.35 -11.86
C ARG A 200 -23.77 19.25 -10.63
N ASN A 201 -24.30 20.47 -10.72
CA ASN A 201 -24.28 21.41 -9.60
C ASN A 201 -25.19 20.93 -8.46
N ALA A 202 -26.36 20.35 -8.77
CA ALA A 202 -27.24 19.76 -7.76
C ALA A 202 -26.57 18.55 -7.07
N GLU A 203 -25.94 17.66 -7.83
CA GLU A 203 -25.18 16.53 -7.30
C GLU A 203 -24.01 17.00 -6.42
N LEU A 204 -23.26 18.01 -6.86
CA LEU A 204 -22.14 18.55 -6.09
C LEU A 204 -22.58 19.10 -4.73
N VAL A 205 -23.68 19.84 -4.69
CA VAL A 205 -24.23 20.39 -3.43
C VAL A 205 -24.68 19.25 -2.51
N GLU A 206 -25.32 18.21 -3.03
CA GLU A 206 -25.75 17.07 -2.21
C GLU A 206 -24.55 16.27 -1.67
N VAL A 207 -23.52 16.04 -2.49
CA VAL A 207 -22.28 15.38 -2.05
C VAL A 207 -21.61 16.18 -0.94
N GLN A 208 -21.51 17.51 -1.09
CA GLN A 208 -20.94 18.38 -0.05
C GLN A 208 -21.75 18.33 1.25
N ARG A 209 -23.09 18.27 1.16
CA ARG A 209 -23.98 18.12 2.31
C ARG A 209 -23.72 16.81 3.05
N LEU A 210 -23.62 15.70 2.33
CA LEU A 210 -23.35 14.37 2.88
C LEU A 210 -21.95 14.27 3.49
N ASP A 211 -20.94 14.84 2.84
CA ASP A 211 -19.56 14.83 3.34
C ASP A 211 -19.41 15.66 4.62
N ALA A 212 -20.07 16.83 4.68
CA ALA A 212 -20.11 17.64 5.89
C ALA A 212 -20.81 16.90 7.05
N GLU A 213 -21.90 16.19 6.77
CA GLU A 213 -22.60 15.36 7.76
C GLU A 213 -21.73 14.19 8.24
N ALA A 214 -21.08 13.47 7.32
CA ALA A 214 -20.17 12.38 7.62
C ALA A 214 -18.96 12.85 8.45
N SER A 215 -18.37 13.98 8.07
CA SER A 215 -17.27 14.63 8.80
C SER A 215 -17.65 14.99 10.23
N ARG A 216 -18.86 15.54 10.43
CA ARG A 216 -19.39 15.84 11.79
C ARG A 216 -19.57 14.57 12.61
N ARG A 217 -20.22 13.55 12.06
CA ARG A 217 -20.43 12.26 12.73
C ARG A 217 -19.10 11.57 13.09
N PHE A 218 -18.12 11.62 12.18
CA PHE A 218 -16.79 11.09 12.40
C PHE A 218 -16.06 11.83 13.53
N ALA A 219 -16.09 13.17 13.51
CA ALA A 219 -15.49 13.99 14.56
C ALA A 219 -16.13 13.73 15.93
N GLU A 220 -17.45 13.57 16.00
CA GLU A 220 -18.13 13.20 17.24
C GLU A 220 -17.74 11.80 17.71
N LYS A 221 -17.73 10.81 16.81
CA LYS A 221 -17.29 9.45 17.12
C LYS A 221 -15.86 9.43 17.67
N GLN A 222 -14.96 10.20 17.07
CA GLN A 222 -13.58 10.30 17.52
C GLN A 222 -13.49 10.90 18.93
N ARG A 223 -14.27 11.96 19.22
CA ARG A 223 -14.35 12.56 20.57
C ARG A 223 -14.89 11.56 21.60
N ARG A 224 -15.91 10.78 21.25
CA ARG A 224 -16.46 9.73 22.13
C ARG A 224 -15.44 8.63 22.39
N PHE A 225 -14.70 8.22 21.36
CA PHE A 225 -13.65 7.23 21.49
C PHE A 225 -12.56 7.72 22.44
N THR A 226 -12.06 8.95 22.28
CA THR A 226 -11.04 9.51 23.17
C THR A 226 -11.52 9.61 24.62
N GLN A 227 -12.77 10.03 24.83
CA GLN A 227 -13.38 10.10 26.17
C GLN A 227 -13.46 8.72 26.83
N GLU A 228 -13.90 7.70 26.09
CA GLU A 228 -13.99 6.33 26.62
C GLU A 228 -12.61 5.72 26.89
N THR A 229 -11.63 5.96 26.02
CA THR A 229 -10.26 5.50 26.27
C THR A 229 -9.66 6.14 27.52
N ASP A 230 -9.88 7.44 27.73
CA ASP A 230 -9.40 8.15 28.91
C ASP A 230 -10.12 7.68 30.18
N ARG A 231 -11.44 7.47 30.11
CA ARG A 231 -12.23 6.91 31.21
C ARG A 231 -11.71 5.53 31.62
N LEU A 232 -11.46 4.65 30.65
CA LEU A 232 -10.96 3.30 30.90
C LEU A 232 -9.55 3.34 31.51
N ARG A 233 -8.68 4.23 31.03
CA ARG A 233 -7.34 4.45 31.59
C ARG A 233 -7.41 4.89 33.05
N GLN A 234 -8.23 5.90 33.35
CA GLN A 234 -8.43 6.40 34.71
C GLN A 234 -9.02 5.34 35.64
N GLN A 235 -9.96 4.53 35.16
CA GLN A 235 -10.54 3.43 35.93
C GLN A 235 -9.50 2.36 36.26
N ALA A 236 -8.63 2.01 35.30
CA ALA A 236 -7.54 1.06 35.54
C ALA A 236 -6.53 1.59 36.57
N GLU A 237 -6.11 2.85 36.46
CA GLU A 237 -5.22 3.49 37.42
C GLU A 237 -5.84 3.58 38.83
N LEU A 238 -7.13 3.93 38.91
CA LEU A 238 -7.85 3.97 40.17
C LEU A 238 -7.99 2.57 40.78
N GLY A 239 -8.29 1.56 39.97
CA GLY A 239 -8.34 0.16 40.39
C GLY A 239 -7.02 -0.31 41.00
N GLN A 240 -5.89 0.02 40.36
CA GLN A 240 -4.56 -0.27 40.89
C GLN A 240 -4.28 0.47 42.20
N LYS A 241 -4.61 1.77 42.29
CA LYS A 241 -4.42 2.57 43.52
C LYS A 241 -5.25 2.02 44.68
N VAL A 242 -6.50 1.66 44.44
CA VAL A 242 -7.39 1.07 45.46
C VAL A 242 -6.87 -0.30 45.90
N ALA A 243 -6.45 -1.15 44.96
CA ALA A 243 -5.88 -2.46 45.26
C ALA A 243 -4.59 -2.33 46.09
N ALA A 244 -3.66 -1.45 45.69
CA ALA A 244 -2.43 -1.19 46.42
C ALA A 244 -2.69 -0.65 47.83
N ARG A 245 -3.67 0.26 47.98
CA ARG A 245 -4.09 0.78 49.29
C ARG A 245 -4.69 -0.31 50.18
N ALA A 246 -5.56 -1.16 49.62
CA ALA A 246 -6.16 -2.27 50.36
C ALA A 246 -5.09 -3.27 50.81
N PHE A 247 -4.16 -3.63 49.92
CA PHE A 247 -3.02 -4.49 50.21
C PHE A 247 -2.11 -3.89 51.30
N ALA A 248 -1.73 -2.62 51.18
CA ALA A 248 -0.91 -1.95 52.18
C ALA A 248 -1.61 -1.92 53.55
N ARG A 249 -2.93 -1.66 53.58
CA ARG A 249 -3.71 -1.69 54.81
C ARG A 249 -3.73 -3.07 55.45
N SER A 250 -3.96 -4.14 54.67
CA SER A 250 -3.95 -5.50 55.21
C SER A 250 -2.56 -5.96 55.65
N TYR A 251 -1.52 -5.59 54.90
CA TYR A 251 -0.13 -5.95 55.22
C TYR A 251 0.37 -5.23 56.48
N LEU A 252 0.04 -3.95 56.64
CA LEU A 252 0.48 -3.14 57.78
C LEU A 252 -0.40 -3.31 59.02
N ALA A 253 -1.58 -3.94 58.92
CA ALA A 253 -2.52 -4.10 60.04
C ALA A 253 -1.84 -4.75 61.25
N ASN A 254 -1.09 -5.83 61.02
CA ASN A 254 -0.47 -6.61 62.08
C ASN A 254 1.01 -6.29 62.26
N LEU A 255 1.54 -5.26 61.57
CA LEU A 255 2.96 -4.93 61.66
C LEU A 255 3.33 -4.44 63.07
N SER A 256 2.45 -3.65 63.70
CA SER A 256 2.68 -3.16 65.06
C SER A 256 2.72 -4.31 66.07
N GLU A 257 1.73 -5.19 66.04
CA GLU A 257 1.67 -6.40 66.89
C GLU A 257 2.91 -7.27 66.67
N LEU A 258 3.25 -7.60 65.42
CA LEU A 258 4.44 -8.40 65.11
C LEU A 258 5.75 -7.73 65.59
N ALA A 259 5.86 -6.41 65.45
CA ALA A 259 7.03 -5.68 65.91
C ALA A 259 7.12 -5.63 67.44
N PHE A 260 5.98 -5.51 68.14
CA PHE A 260 5.93 -5.59 69.59
C PHE A 260 6.27 -7.00 70.08
N ASP A 261 5.70 -8.05 69.49
CA ASP A 261 6.00 -9.45 69.82
C ASP A 261 7.50 -9.75 69.62
N GLN A 262 8.08 -9.35 68.48
CA GLN A 262 9.51 -9.53 68.22
C GLN A 262 10.39 -8.77 69.22
N LEU A 263 9.96 -7.58 69.65
CA LEU A 263 10.69 -6.75 70.59
C LEU A 263 10.57 -7.29 72.02
N GLU A 264 9.44 -7.88 72.38
CA GLU A 264 9.21 -8.63 73.62
C GLU A 264 10.04 -9.92 73.65
N ASP A 265 10.01 -10.73 72.57
CA ASP A 265 10.84 -11.93 72.42
C ASP A 265 12.34 -11.64 72.49
N SER A 266 12.78 -10.50 71.95
CA SER A 266 14.17 -10.04 72.05
C SER A 266 14.57 -9.54 73.45
N GLY A 267 13.62 -9.47 74.39
CA GLY A 267 13.85 -9.06 75.78
C GLY A 267 14.09 -7.56 75.95
N HIS A 268 13.64 -6.72 75.01
CA HIS A 268 13.84 -5.27 75.10
C HIS A 268 12.82 -4.61 76.04
N PHE A 269 11.62 -5.19 76.16
CA PHE A 269 10.65 -4.82 77.19
C PHE A 269 10.97 -5.59 78.47
N VAL A 270 11.73 -4.95 79.36
CA VAL A 270 12.02 -5.48 80.69
C VAL A 270 11.00 -4.90 81.67
N ASP A 271 10.55 -5.71 82.63
CA ASP A 271 9.71 -5.22 83.72
C ASP A 271 10.51 -4.15 84.51
N PRO A 272 10.00 -2.91 84.62
CA PRO A 272 10.67 -1.86 85.38
C PRO A 272 10.94 -2.27 86.83
N VAL A 273 10.08 -3.11 87.43
CA VAL A 273 10.25 -3.58 88.81
C VAL A 273 11.39 -4.59 88.89
N GLU A 274 11.48 -5.53 87.95
CA GLU A 274 12.57 -6.51 87.91
C GLU A 274 13.92 -5.80 87.72
N LYS A 275 13.97 -4.81 86.83
CA LYS A 275 15.18 -4.01 86.61
C LYS A 275 15.55 -3.15 87.82
N GLU A 276 14.58 -2.53 88.49
CA GLU A 276 14.84 -1.76 89.71
C GLU A 276 15.34 -2.66 90.85
N ILE A 277 14.78 -3.88 90.96
CA ILE A 277 15.28 -4.89 91.91
C ILE A 277 16.73 -5.24 91.57
N GLN A 278 17.03 -5.53 90.31
CA GLN A 278 18.37 -5.94 89.86
C GLN A 278 19.41 -4.82 90.01
N ASP A 279 19.08 -3.59 89.60
CA ASP A 279 20.03 -2.47 89.53
C ASP A 279 20.15 -1.71 90.86
N SER A 280 19.10 -1.66 91.69
CA SER A 280 19.09 -0.87 92.93
C SER A 280 19.00 -1.72 94.19
N PHE A 281 18.02 -2.63 94.27
CA PHE A 281 17.76 -3.39 95.50
C PHE A 281 18.86 -4.43 95.79
N ILE A 282 19.27 -5.20 94.78
CA ILE A 282 20.27 -6.26 94.96
C ILE A 282 21.64 -5.68 95.37
N PRO A 283 22.17 -4.62 94.73
CA PRO A 283 23.38 -3.96 95.21
C PRO A 283 23.23 -3.41 96.63
N TRP A 284 22.14 -2.70 96.91
CA TRP A 284 21.88 -2.18 98.26
C TRP A 284 21.80 -3.28 99.33
N LEU A 285 21.16 -4.41 99.02
CA LEU A 285 21.06 -5.56 99.92
C LEU A 285 22.43 -6.18 100.18
N PHE A 286 23.22 -6.39 99.12
CA PHE A 286 24.59 -6.90 99.27
C PHE A 286 25.47 -5.95 100.07
N ASP A 287 25.42 -4.65 99.80
CA ASP A 287 26.16 -3.65 100.57
C ASP A 287 25.75 -3.63 102.04
N SER A 288 24.44 -3.72 102.33
CA SER A 288 23.92 -3.79 103.70
C SER A 288 24.34 -5.07 104.43
N VAL A 289 24.37 -6.22 103.74
CA VAL A 289 24.89 -7.48 104.29
C VAL A 289 26.39 -7.39 104.54
N VAL A 290 27.15 -6.79 103.63
CA VAL A 290 28.59 -6.55 103.80
C VAL A 290 28.86 -5.61 104.97
N GLU A 291 28.07 -4.54 105.14
CA GLU A 291 28.20 -3.62 106.28
C GLU A 291 27.91 -4.31 107.61
N THR A 292 26.81 -5.06 107.71
CA THR A 292 26.46 -5.78 108.94
C THR A 292 27.47 -6.88 109.29
N THR A 293 27.97 -7.61 108.31
CA THR A 293 29.03 -8.60 108.52
C THR A 293 30.37 -7.96 108.90
N ASN A 294 30.75 -6.84 108.27
CA ASN A 294 31.93 -6.08 108.68
C ASN A 294 31.79 -5.54 110.10
N ASN A 295 30.63 -4.96 110.46
CA ASN A 295 30.35 -4.52 111.83
C ASN A 295 30.45 -5.68 112.83
N HIS A 296 29.96 -6.87 112.47
CA HIS A 296 30.10 -8.08 113.29
C HIS A 296 31.57 -8.51 113.41
N ILE A 297 32.35 -8.52 112.32
CA ILE A 297 33.78 -8.86 112.33
C ILE A 297 34.57 -7.84 113.17
N SER A 298 34.32 -6.55 113.01
CA SER A 298 34.96 -5.50 113.82
C SER A 298 34.57 -5.61 115.30
N SER A 299 33.31 -5.92 115.60
CA SER A 299 32.85 -6.17 116.97
C SER A 299 33.52 -7.40 117.57
N SER A 300 33.60 -8.51 116.83
CA SER A 300 34.30 -9.73 117.24
C SER A 300 35.78 -9.46 117.48
N SER A 301 36.45 -8.76 116.56
CA SER A 301 37.86 -8.39 116.71
C SER A 301 38.10 -7.48 117.93
N CYS A 302 37.16 -6.61 118.26
CA CYS A 302 37.25 -5.73 119.43
C CYS A 302 37.04 -6.53 120.73
N VAL A 303 36.10 -7.49 120.74
CA VAL A 303 35.91 -8.42 121.85
C VAL A 303 37.13 -9.32 122.03
N ASP A 304 37.71 -9.85 120.95
CA ASP A 304 38.92 -10.66 121.00
C ASP A 304 40.11 -9.84 121.53
N ALA A 305 40.27 -8.58 121.10
CA ALA A 305 41.28 -7.68 121.64
C ALA A 305 41.06 -7.40 123.15
N LEU A 306 39.82 -7.15 123.59
CA LEU A 306 39.50 -6.98 125.01
C LEU A 306 39.78 -8.25 125.84
N ILE A 307 39.55 -9.44 125.28
CA ILE A 307 39.89 -10.72 125.92
C ILE A 307 41.41 -10.85 126.04
N VAL A 308 42.17 -10.52 124.99
CA VAL A 308 43.64 -10.53 125.02
C VAL A 308 44.17 -9.55 126.07
N ASP A 309 43.68 -8.30 126.09
CA ASP A 309 44.06 -7.29 127.09
C ASP A 309 43.72 -7.74 128.52
N ALA A 310 42.56 -8.39 128.72
CA ALA A 310 42.16 -8.94 130.01
C ALA A 310 43.08 -10.09 130.46
N ILE A 311 43.50 -10.96 129.53
CA ILE A 311 44.46 -12.03 129.78
C ILE A 311 45.84 -11.44 130.11
N GLU A 312 46.29 -10.41 129.38
CA GLU A 312 47.55 -9.72 129.67
C GLU A 312 47.52 -9.05 131.05
N LEU A 313 46.44 -8.33 131.38
CA LEU A 313 46.26 -7.73 132.71
C LEU A 313 46.25 -8.78 133.81
N ALA A 314 45.56 -9.91 133.61
CA ALA A 314 45.55 -11.03 134.56
C ALA A 314 46.95 -11.64 134.73
N SER A 315 47.70 -11.81 133.63
CA SER A 315 49.08 -12.31 133.66
C SER A 315 50.03 -11.35 134.37
N ASN A 316 49.87 -10.04 134.16
CA ASN A 316 50.65 -8.98 134.82
C ASN A 316 50.36 -8.95 136.33
N LEU A 317 49.08 -8.96 136.72
CA LEU A 317 48.67 -9.07 138.13
C LEU A 317 49.21 -10.35 138.78
N GLN A 318 49.14 -11.50 138.09
CA GLN A 318 49.71 -12.75 138.59
C GLN A 318 51.23 -12.63 138.75
N SER A 319 51.93 -12.01 137.79
CA SER A 319 53.36 -11.76 137.88
C SER A 319 53.74 -10.82 139.03
N ASP A 320 52.92 -9.81 139.30
CA ASP A 320 53.14 -8.85 140.39
C ASP A 320 52.83 -9.47 141.76
N VAL A 321 51.80 -10.31 141.85
CA VAL A 321 51.55 -11.14 143.04
C VAL A 321 52.74 -12.08 143.28
N ILE A 322 53.27 -12.73 142.25
CA ILE A 322 54.47 -13.59 142.36
C ILE A 322 55.70 -12.79 142.79
N LYS A 323 55.91 -11.57 142.26
CA LYS A 323 57.00 -10.68 142.70
C LYS A 323 56.83 -10.25 144.16
N GLN A 324 55.61 -9.91 144.59
CA GLN A 324 55.31 -9.56 145.98
C GLN A 324 55.54 -10.76 146.92
N ILE A 325 55.17 -11.98 146.51
CA ILE A 325 55.47 -13.20 147.26
C ILE A 325 56.98 -13.40 147.36
N LYS A 326 57.73 -13.31 146.25
CA LYS A 326 59.20 -13.40 146.26
C LYS A 326 59.87 -12.31 147.10
N GLN A 327 59.35 -11.08 147.10
CA GLN A 327 59.84 -9.99 147.94
C GLN A 327 59.55 -10.23 149.43
N LYS A 328 58.36 -10.75 149.77
CA LYS A 328 58.04 -11.17 151.14
C LYS A 328 58.89 -12.35 151.61
N GLU A 329 59.19 -13.30 150.73
CA GLU A 329 60.12 -14.39 151.02
C GLU A 329 61.56 -13.89 151.20
N ARG A 330 62.05 -13.00 150.33
CA ARG A 330 63.37 -12.35 150.51
C ARG A 330 63.44 -11.55 151.80
N ALA A 331 62.39 -10.81 152.16
CA ALA A 331 62.31 -10.09 153.43
C ALA A 331 62.25 -11.04 154.64
N ARG A 332 61.63 -12.23 154.51
CA ARG A 332 61.69 -13.28 155.53
C ARG A 332 63.08 -13.88 155.67
N VAL A 333 63.79 -14.14 154.57
CA VAL A 333 65.16 -14.67 154.61
C VAL A 333 66.11 -13.63 155.22
N PHE A 334 66.01 -12.35 154.84
CA PHE A 334 66.81 -11.28 155.44
C PHE A 334 66.50 -11.08 156.94
N ALA A 335 65.24 -11.18 157.35
CA ALA A 335 64.86 -11.12 158.77
C ALA A 335 65.31 -12.36 159.58
N VAL A 336 65.49 -13.52 158.93
CA VAL A 336 66.06 -14.72 159.55
C VAL A 336 67.59 -14.61 159.67
N GLU A 337 68.27 -14.03 158.67
CA GLU A 337 69.70 -13.73 158.70
C GLU A 337 70.03 -12.66 159.76
N ASP A 338 69.29 -11.55 159.82
CA ASP A 338 69.45 -10.52 160.88
C ASP A 338 69.17 -11.09 162.29
N ALA A 339 68.20 -12.01 162.42
CA ALA A 339 67.92 -12.68 163.69
C ALA A 339 68.99 -13.72 164.08
N GLN A 340 69.77 -14.23 163.13
CA GLN A 340 70.94 -15.08 163.39
C GLN A 340 72.15 -14.24 163.79
N GLU A 341 72.38 -13.07 163.18
CA GLU A 341 73.46 -12.15 163.59
C GLU A 341 73.23 -11.53 164.97
N ILE A 342 71.98 -11.26 165.38
CA ILE A 342 71.67 -10.77 166.73
C ILE A 342 71.86 -11.87 167.80
N LYS A 343 71.66 -13.15 167.47
CA LYS A 343 71.91 -14.27 168.40
C LYS A 343 73.39 -14.60 168.59
N GLU A 344 74.26 -14.28 167.63
CA GLU A 344 75.71 -14.45 167.78
C GLU A 344 76.38 -13.29 168.54
N ALA A 345 75.70 -12.14 168.69
CA ALA A 345 76.19 -10.97 169.43
C ALA A 345 75.87 -10.97 170.94
N GLU A 346 74.92 -11.78 171.44
CA GLU A 346 74.51 -11.80 172.87
C GLU A 346 75.05 -12.98 173.69
N GLY A 347 75.97 -13.78 173.12
CA GLY A 347 76.65 -14.91 173.80
C GLY A 347 78.00 -14.56 174.45
N THR A 348 78.39 -13.29 174.48
CA THR A 348 79.63 -12.76 175.08
C THR A 348 79.31 -11.78 176.20
N ALA A 349 78.63 -12.22 177.27
CA ALA A 349 78.67 -11.57 178.60
C ALA A 349 77.93 -12.37 179.68
N LYS A 350 78.50 -13.49 180.15
CA LYS A 350 78.72 -13.82 181.59
C LYS A 350 79.18 -15.26 181.78
#